data_AF-A0A855K8G5-F1
#
_entry.id   AF-A0A855K8G5-F1
#
_cell.length_a   1.000
_cell.length_b   1.000
_cell.length_c   1.000
_cell.angle_alpha   90.00
_cell.angle_beta   90.00
_cell.angle_gamma   90.00
#
_symmetry.space_group_name_H-M   'P 1'
#
loop_
_entity.id
_entity.type
_entity.pdbx_description
1 polymer ?
#
loop_
_entity_poly.entity_id
_entity_poly.type
_entity_poly.pdbx_seq_one_letter_code
_entity_poly.pdbx_strand_id
1 'polypeptide(L)' 'SVKDATLSTVTAAAKLGEVHLLVAGQGVGAVAEAAAKIAGVGKVHVADDAAYAHALAENVAPLVAKLMETHDAFLVPATT' A
#
# COMPACT_ATOMS: atom_id res chain seq x y z
N SER A 1 -9.89 -5.97 3.52
CA SER A 1 -8.98 -6.83 4.31
C SER A 1 -7.62 -6.86 3.63
N VAL A 2 -6.55 -7.19 4.37
CA VAL A 2 -5.22 -7.41 3.77
C VAL A 2 -5.24 -8.77 3.06
N LYS A 3 -4.77 -8.82 1.80
CA LYS A 3 -4.68 -10.06 1.01
C LYS A 3 -3.32 -10.74 1.24
N ASP A 4 -3.25 -12.06 1.13
CA ASP A 4 -2.01 -12.82 1.32
C ASP A 4 -0.88 -12.36 0.39
N ALA A 5 -1.22 -11.98 -0.85
CA ALA A 5 -0.27 -11.44 -1.82
C ALA A 5 0.44 -10.16 -1.30
N THR A 6 -0.22 -9.38 -0.44
CA THR A 6 0.39 -8.22 0.22
C THR A 6 1.52 -8.65 1.16
N LEU A 7 1.36 -9.76 1.89
CA LEU A 7 2.39 -10.28 2.81
C LEU A 7 3.63 -10.76 2.05
N SER A 8 3.44 -11.46 0.92
CA SER A 8 4.54 -11.87 0.04
C SER A 8 5.30 -10.66 -0.50
N THR A 9 4.57 -9.60 -0.88
CA THR A 9 5.17 -8.36 -1.38
C THR A 9 5.96 -7.63 -0.30
N VAL A 10 5.44 -7.52 0.93
CA VAL A 10 6.15 -6.94 2.08
C VAL A 10 7.42 -7.72 2.39
N THR A 11 7.36 -9.06 2.34
CA THR A 11 8.53 -9.92 2.58
C THR A 11 9.63 -9.68 1.53
N ALA A 12 9.25 -9.44 0.27
CA ALA A 12 10.20 -9.08 -0.78
C ALA A 12 10.75 -7.66 -0.60
N ALA A 13 9.88 -6.69 -0.30
CA ALA A 13 10.25 -5.29 -0.07
C ALA A 13 11.22 -5.14 1.12
N ALA A 14 11.04 -5.91 2.18
CA ALA A 14 11.92 -5.91 3.36
C ALA A 14 13.37 -6.34 3.04
N LYS A 15 13.61 -7.03 1.92
CA LYS A 15 14.97 -7.33 1.44
C LYS A 15 15.64 -6.16 0.73
N LEU A 16 14.87 -5.15 0.33
CA LEU A 16 15.33 -3.94 -0.35
C LEU A 16 15.55 -2.77 0.62
N GLY A 17 14.84 -2.75 1.74
CA GLY A 17 15.01 -1.70 2.76
C GLY A 17 13.78 -1.53 3.66
N GLU A 18 13.61 -0.32 4.18
CA GLU A 18 12.43 0.07 4.96
C GLU A 18 11.16 -0.01 4.12
N VAL A 19 10.09 -0.59 4.69
CA VAL A 19 8.83 -0.80 3.98
C VAL A 19 7.78 0.18 4.48
N HIS A 20 7.30 1.03 3.59
CA HIS A 20 6.10 1.85 3.79
C HIS A 20 4.95 1.22 2.98
N LEU A 21 3.79 1.03 3.59
CA LEU A 21 2.65 0.35 2.98
C LEU A 21 1.53 1.35 2.70
N LEU A 22 1.02 1.37 1.46
CA LEU A 22 -0.11 2.20 1.06
C LEU A 22 -1.42 1.42 1.14
N VAL A 23 -2.39 1.94 1.89
CA VAL A 23 -3.78 1.48 1.88
C VAL A 23 -4.63 2.56 1.24
N ALA A 24 -5.08 2.31 0.00
CA ALA A 24 -5.99 3.19 -0.73
C ALA A 24 -7.35 2.50 -0.90
N GLY A 25 -8.44 3.21 -0.58
CA GLY A 25 -9.80 2.70 -0.71
C GLY A 25 -10.80 3.59 0.00
N GLN A 26 -11.99 3.07 0.28
CA GLN A 26 -13.02 3.74 1.07
C GLN A 26 -13.30 2.95 2.36
N GLY A 27 -13.36 3.63 3.50
CA GLY A 27 -13.60 3.03 4.81
C GLY A 27 -12.48 2.07 5.22
N VAL A 28 -11.22 2.43 4.97
CA VAL A 28 -10.07 1.53 5.05
C VAL A 28 -9.40 1.48 6.42
N GLY A 29 -9.92 2.19 7.43
CA GLY A 29 -9.33 2.27 8.77
C GLY A 29 -8.95 0.90 9.37
N ALA A 30 -9.87 -0.06 9.35
CA ALA A 30 -9.60 -1.42 9.86
C ALA A 30 -8.51 -2.16 9.06
N VAL A 31 -8.39 -1.89 7.76
CA VAL A 31 -7.35 -2.46 6.90
C VAL A 31 -6.00 -1.81 7.19
N ALA A 32 -5.97 -0.50 7.42
CA ALA A 32 -4.76 0.23 7.79
C ALA A 32 -4.22 -0.23 9.14
N GLU A 33 -5.08 -0.44 10.14
CA GLU A 33 -4.69 -0.99 11.44
C GLU A 33 -4.13 -2.41 11.32
N ALA A 34 -4.74 -3.25 10.48
CA ALA A 34 -4.23 -4.59 10.21
C ALA A 34 -2.87 -4.54 9.50
N ALA A 35 -2.72 -3.63 8.52
CA ALA A 35 -1.47 -3.45 7.78
C ALA A 35 -0.31 -2.97 8.68
N ALA A 36 -0.60 -2.11 9.65
CA ALA A 36 0.41 -1.61 10.59
C ALA A 36 0.96 -2.69 11.52
N LYS A 37 0.26 -3.83 11.67
CA LYS A 37 0.69 -4.98 12.48
C LYS A 37 1.53 -5.98 11.68
N ILE A 38 1.72 -5.76 10.38
CA ILE A 38 2.54 -6.65 9.55
C ILE A 38 4.01 -6.45 9.90
N ALA A 39 4.70 -7.53 10.25
CA ALA A 39 6.12 -7.49 10.52
C ALA A 39 6.91 -6.97 9.30
N GLY A 40 7.78 -5.99 9.54
CA GLY A 40 8.59 -5.35 8.51
C GLY A 40 8.00 -4.05 7.95
N VAL A 41 6.73 -3.73 8.22
CA VAL A 41 6.13 -2.44 7.85
C VAL A 41 6.51 -1.38 8.89
N GLY A 42 7.24 -0.35 8.45
CA GLY A 42 7.64 0.78 9.30
C GLY A 42 6.60 1.90 9.35
N LYS A 43 5.81 2.04 8.28
CA LYS A 43 4.78 3.08 8.16
C LYS A 43 3.62 2.63 7.28
N VAL A 44 2.41 3.08 7.62
CA VAL A 44 1.22 2.91 6.79
C VAL A 44 0.73 4.27 6.32
N HIS A 45 0.69 4.46 5.00
CA HIS A 45 0.03 5.58 4.35
C HIS A 45 -1.43 5.20 4.08
N VAL A 46 -2.35 6.08 4.49
CA VAL A 46 -3.79 5.86 4.33
C VAL A 46 -4.35 6.90 3.36
N ALA A 47 -5.00 6.42 2.31
CA ALA A 47 -5.78 7.21 1.37
C ALA A 47 -7.22 6.70 1.41
N ASP A 48 -8.01 7.27 2.33
CA ASP A 48 -9.41 6.91 2.54
C ASP A 48 -10.32 7.93 1.84
N ASP A 49 -10.79 7.58 0.64
CA ASP A 49 -11.69 8.39 -0.17
C ASP A 49 -12.52 7.50 -1.10
N ALA A 50 -13.75 7.93 -1.41
CA ALA A 50 -14.62 7.24 -2.37
C ALA A 50 -13.98 7.10 -3.77
N ALA A 51 -13.10 8.04 -4.16
CA ALA A 51 -12.35 7.97 -5.41
C ALA A 51 -11.46 6.71 -5.51
N TYR A 52 -11.02 6.15 -4.38
CA TYR A 52 -10.16 4.96 -4.36
C TYR A 52 -10.93 3.64 -4.22
N ALA A 53 -12.27 3.68 -4.07
CA ALA A 53 -13.09 2.49 -3.80
C ALA A 53 -12.94 1.37 -4.86
N HIS A 54 -12.64 1.74 -6.10
CA HIS A 54 -12.50 0.80 -7.22
C HIS A 54 -11.08 0.67 -7.76
N ALA A 55 -10.09 1.26 -7.08
CA ALA A 55 -8.69 1.25 -7.49
C ALA A 55 -8.46 1.64 -8.97
N LEU A 56 -9.24 2.61 -9.48
CA LEU A 56 -9.10 3.10 -10.85
C LEU A 56 -7.71 3.69 -11.06
N ALA A 57 -7.09 3.38 -12.19
CA ALA A 57 -5.72 3.79 -12.49
C ALA A 57 -5.56 5.32 -12.46
N GLU A 58 -6.55 6.05 -12.96
CA GLU A 58 -6.59 7.51 -13.00
C GLU A 58 -6.56 8.15 -11.60
N ASN A 59 -7.08 7.44 -10.60
CA ASN A 59 -7.11 7.92 -9.21
C ASN A 59 -5.87 7.45 -8.44
N VAL A 60 -5.45 6.19 -8.63
CA VAL A 60 -4.35 5.58 -7.86
C VAL A 60 -2.98 6.01 -8.40
N ALA A 61 -2.79 6.14 -9.71
CA ALA A 61 -1.48 6.45 -10.28
C ALA A 61 -0.92 7.81 -9.80
N PRO A 62 -1.69 8.91 -9.74
CA PRO A 62 -1.19 10.18 -9.20
C PRO A 62 -0.82 10.09 -7.71
N LEU A 63 -1.57 9.31 -6.93
CA LEU A 63 -1.29 9.07 -5.52
C LEU A 63 0.07 8.36 -5.35
N VAL A 64 0.31 7.30 -6.12
CA VAL A 64 1.58 6.55 -6.11
C VAL A 64 2.72 7.43 -6.60
N ALA A 65 2.54 8.18 -7.69
CA ALA A 65 3.57 9.06 -8.24
C ALA A 65 4.05 10.09 -7.20
N LYS A 66 3.12 10.68 -6.44
CA LYS A 66 3.45 11.60 -5.35
C LYS A 66 4.25 10.93 -4.23
N LEU A 67 3.93 9.69 -3.86
CA LEU A 67 4.69 8.95 -2.85
C LEU A 67 6.11 8.64 -3.32
N MET A 68 6.28 8.34 -4.62
CA MET A 68 7.58 8.06 -5.22
C MET A 68 8.52 9.26 -5.26
N GLU A 69 8.05 10.49 -4.99
CA GLU A 69 8.94 11.65 -4.79
C GLU A 69 9.92 11.45 -3.61
N THR A 70 9.56 10.59 -2.65
CA THR A 70 10.37 10.30 -1.46
C THR A 70 10.71 8.82 -1.29
N HIS A 71 10.46 7.97 -2.30
CA HIS A 71 10.70 6.52 -2.24
C HIS A 71 11.46 6.03 -3.48
N ASP A 72 12.35 5.06 -3.29
CA ASP A 72 13.20 4.56 -4.37
C ASP A 72 12.55 3.44 -5.21
N ALA A 73 11.62 2.67 -4.63
CA ALA A 73 10.99 1.54 -5.30
C ALA A 73 9.50 1.41 -4.95
N PHE A 74 8.70 1.06 -5.96
CA PHE A 74 7.28 0.74 -5.81
C PHE A 74 7.04 -0.73 -6.15
N LEU A 75 6.55 -1.50 -5.19
CA LEU A 75 6.25 -2.92 -5.36
C LEU A 75 4.75 -3.15 -5.18
N VAL A 76 4.16 -3.91 -6.09
CA VAL A 76 2.75 -4.33 -6.02
C VAL A 76 2.64 -5.84 -6.23
N PRO A 77 1.70 -6.51 -5.56
CA PRO A 77 1.37 -7.89 -5.89
C PRO A 77 0.85 -7.96 -7.32
N ALA A 78 1.27 -8.99 -8.07
CA ALA A 78 0.84 -9.23 -9.45
C ALA A 78 -0.60 -9.78 -9.51
N THR A 79 -1.57 -8.94 -9.18
CA THR A 79 -3.00 -9.23 -9.23
C THR A 79 -3.71 -8.31 -10.23
N THR A 80 -4.82 -8.79 -10.79
CA THR A 80 -5.72 -7.99 -11.66
C THR A 80 -6.47 -6.92 -10.89
#